data_AF-A0A446ZJ02-F1
#
_entry.id   AF-A0A446ZJ02-F1
#
_cell.length_a   1.000
_cell.length_b   1.000
_cell.length_c   1.000
_cell.angle_alpha   90.00
_cell.angle_beta   90.00
_cell.angle_gamma   90.00
#
_symmetry.space_group_name_H-M   'P 1'
#
loop_
_entity.id
_entity.type
_entity.pdbx_description
1 polymer ?
#
loop_
_entity_poly.entity_id
_entity_poly.type
_entity_poly.pdbx_seq_one_letter_code
_entity_poly.pdbx_strand_id
1 'polypeptide(L)'
;MPTAKYLLFVINSPQQQVNALILARKLAQVATQQGYPNNIIPLDEFDANENLDQVIVVGQRPKDLNIFGTHPLSLISIEEIKKDAHSAFQTALDHFKPAQDWQSDTTSVNKATKFVAITACPTGVAHTFMAAEALQQGAEKLGYDIEVETQGSVGAKNILSAQAIAEADIIILATDIEVNTDRFVGKRVYRCGTGFALKQTDKAFAEAMSNAQVLEQGKQQTSAENKDKTEKVGVYKHLLTGVSYMLPMVVAGGLLIALSLCFGLNAAEQAGSLPAILKQIGAAAFMLMVPMLSGYIAYSIADRPGLAPGLIGGLLASQLQAGFLGGIVSGFLAGYIALFIAKKLKLPTSLEALKPILIIPLLGTLFVGLIMFYVVGQPVAHIFELMKDFLNNMGTTNAVLMGIILASMMCIDLGGPINKAAYAFTVGLLTTNTYMPMAATMAGGMVPAIGMAIATFVAKNKFSTGEKDAGKAAFVLGLCFISEGAIPFAAKDPMRVIPTCILGGAVTGALVALFHCELVTPHGGVFVLLIPNAINHAWLYLAAIAAGSIVTGISYAIVKKKIEEKGVTIS
;
A
#
# COMPACT_ATOMS: atom_id res chain seq x y z
N MET A 1 63.82 -1.94 43.98
CA MET A 1 63.22 -1.79 42.63
C MET A 1 61.90 -2.52 42.66
N PRO A 2 60.77 -1.93 42.23
CA PRO A 2 59.54 -2.69 42.08
C PRO A 2 59.80 -3.83 41.09
N THR A 3 59.43 -5.05 41.46
CA THR A 3 59.52 -6.24 40.61
C THR A 3 58.75 -5.98 39.32
N ALA A 4 59.44 -6.01 38.17
CA ALA A 4 58.80 -5.78 36.87
C ALA A 4 57.78 -6.88 36.61
N LYS A 5 56.51 -6.50 36.39
CA LYS A 5 55.41 -7.43 36.11
C LYS A 5 55.56 -8.02 34.71
N TYR A 6 55.49 -9.34 34.59
CA TYR A 6 55.53 -10.06 33.33
C TYR A 6 54.17 -10.06 32.64
N LEU A 7 54.12 -9.55 31.40
CA LEU A 7 52.90 -9.44 30.60
C LEU A 7 52.85 -10.51 29.51
N LEU A 8 51.75 -11.24 29.42
CA LEU A 8 51.50 -12.15 28.30
C LEU A 8 50.45 -11.59 27.35
N PHE A 9 50.80 -11.45 26.08
CA PHE A 9 49.86 -11.08 25.02
C PHE A 9 49.28 -12.33 24.37
N VAL A 10 47.99 -12.56 24.57
CA VAL A 10 47.29 -13.74 24.04
C VAL A 10 46.43 -13.34 22.84
N ILE A 11 46.69 -13.94 21.67
CA ILE A 11 46.00 -13.58 20.44
C ILE A 11 44.70 -14.38 20.31
N ASN A 12 43.56 -13.70 20.22
CA ASN A 12 42.27 -14.34 19.94
C ASN A 12 41.53 -13.63 18.80
N SER A 13 41.85 -13.99 17.55
CA SER A 13 41.19 -13.42 16.37
C SER A 13 41.18 -14.44 15.21
N PRO A 14 40.21 -15.38 15.18
CA PRO A 14 40.19 -16.47 14.20
C PRO A 14 39.98 -15.98 12.75
N GLN A 15 39.35 -14.81 12.56
CA GLN A 15 39.09 -14.24 11.22
C GLN A 15 40.20 -13.29 10.75
N GLN A 16 41.07 -12.79 11.65
CA GLN A 16 42.12 -11.81 11.34
C GLN A 16 43.44 -12.13 12.07
N GLN A 17 43.86 -13.40 12.08
CA GLN A 17 44.96 -13.89 12.91
C GLN A 17 46.30 -13.19 12.61
N VAL A 18 46.62 -12.97 11.34
CA VAL A 18 47.86 -12.29 10.91
C VAL A 18 47.89 -10.83 11.37
N ASN A 19 46.78 -10.10 11.22
CA ASN A 19 46.68 -8.72 11.65
C ASN A 19 46.77 -8.60 13.18
N ALA A 20 46.13 -9.52 13.90
CA ALA A 20 46.20 -9.56 15.36
C ALA A 20 47.63 -9.84 15.86
N LEU A 21 48.37 -10.73 15.21
CA LEU A 21 49.77 -11.02 15.53
C LEU A 21 50.69 -9.80 15.30
N ILE A 22 50.51 -9.07 14.20
CA ILE A 22 51.28 -7.85 13.91
C ILE A 22 51.02 -6.78 14.98
N LEU A 23 49.76 -6.60 15.37
CA LEU A 23 49.37 -5.62 16.38
C LEU A 23 49.80 -6.03 17.80
N ALA A 24 49.74 -7.32 18.13
CA ALA A 24 50.29 -7.86 19.37
C ALA A 24 51.80 -7.62 19.45
N ARG A 25 52.56 -7.79 18.36
CA ARG A 25 53.99 -7.45 18.30
C ARG A 25 54.25 -5.97 18.52
N LYS A 26 53.38 -5.10 17.98
CA LYS A 26 53.46 -3.66 18.21
C LYS A 26 53.23 -3.31 19.69
N LEU A 27 52.25 -3.92 20.35
CA LEU A 27 52.02 -3.74 21.78
C LEU A 27 53.17 -4.28 22.63
N ALA A 28 53.71 -5.45 22.29
CA ALA A 28 54.88 -6.03 22.94
C ALA A 28 56.11 -5.11 22.86
N GLN A 29 56.35 -4.48 21.72
CA GLN A 29 57.41 -3.47 21.58
C GLN A 29 57.18 -2.25 22.49
N VAL A 30 55.94 -1.75 22.57
CA VAL A 30 55.57 -0.65 23.48
C VAL A 30 55.78 -1.05 24.94
N ALA A 31 55.41 -2.27 25.32
CA ALA A 31 55.61 -2.82 26.66
C ALA A 31 57.10 -2.91 27.03
N THR A 32 57.93 -3.45 26.13
CA THR A 32 59.38 -3.54 26.31
C THR A 32 60.04 -2.18 26.47
N GLN A 33 59.62 -1.17 25.69
CA GLN A 33 60.10 0.21 25.81
C GLN A 33 59.75 0.85 27.16
N GLN A 34 58.65 0.41 27.79
CA GLN A 34 58.20 0.88 29.10
C GLN A 34 58.71 0.00 30.26
N GLY A 35 59.58 -0.98 29.99
CA GLY A 35 60.23 -1.81 31.01
C GLY A 35 59.44 -3.04 31.47
N TYR A 36 58.41 -3.46 30.72
CA TYR A 36 57.65 -4.68 31.03
C TYR A 36 58.19 -5.89 30.24
N PRO A 37 58.74 -6.92 30.90
CA PRO A 37 59.08 -8.16 30.23
C PRO A 37 57.79 -8.83 29.72
N ASN A 38 57.81 -9.35 28.50
CA ASN A 38 56.61 -9.86 27.85
C ASN A 38 56.87 -10.99 26.85
N ASN A 39 55.81 -11.73 26.53
CA ASN A 39 55.78 -12.73 25.47
C ASN A 39 54.43 -12.67 24.71
N ILE A 40 54.38 -13.24 23.51
CA ILE A 40 53.18 -13.29 22.67
C ILE A 40 52.90 -14.74 22.31
N ILE A 41 51.69 -15.21 22.60
CA ILE A 41 51.26 -16.56 22.23
C ILE A 41 49.85 -16.56 21.60
N PRO A 42 49.53 -17.51 20.71
CA PRO A 42 48.16 -17.84 20.34
C PRO A 42 47.33 -18.33 21.53
N LEU A 43 46.01 -18.12 21.49
CA LEU A 43 45.10 -18.57 22.56
C LEU A 43 45.14 -20.09 22.80
N ASP A 44 45.33 -20.88 21.75
CA ASP A 44 45.41 -22.34 21.77
C ASP A 44 46.71 -22.89 22.38
N GLU A 45 47.73 -22.03 22.55
CA GLU A 45 49.01 -22.38 23.17
C GLU A 45 49.10 -21.91 24.65
N PHE A 46 48.04 -21.32 25.21
CA PHE A 46 48.04 -20.80 26.58
C PHE A 46 47.99 -21.93 27.63
N ASP A 47 48.95 -21.92 28.56
CA ASP A 47 48.98 -22.78 29.76
C ASP A 47 48.87 -21.94 31.04
N ALA A 48 47.87 -22.25 31.87
CA ALA A 48 47.60 -21.53 33.11
C ALA A 48 48.70 -21.69 34.18
N ASN A 49 49.60 -22.67 34.03
CA ASN A 49 50.70 -22.95 34.97
C ASN A 49 51.97 -22.12 34.71
N GLU A 50 52.00 -21.28 33.65
CA GLU A 50 53.12 -20.38 33.42
C GLU A 50 53.21 -19.29 34.50
N ASN A 51 54.45 -18.95 34.91
CA ASN A 51 54.72 -17.95 35.94
C ASN A 51 54.54 -16.53 35.36
N LEU A 52 53.29 -16.09 35.27
CA LEU A 52 52.85 -14.84 34.62
C LEU A 52 52.17 -13.93 35.65
N ASP A 53 52.36 -12.62 35.53
CA ASP A 53 51.72 -11.66 36.43
C ASP A 53 50.37 -11.17 35.89
N GLN A 54 50.26 -10.90 34.58
CA GLN A 54 49.05 -10.35 33.96
C GLN A 54 48.90 -10.76 32.48
N VAL A 55 47.65 -10.92 32.02
CA VAL A 55 47.33 -11.37 30.65
C VAL A 55 46.56 -10.30 29.88
N ILE A 56 47.06 -9.92 28.70
CA ILE A 56 46.38 -9.02 27.77
C ILE A 56 45.90 -9.82 26.58
N VAL A 57 44.59 -9.94 26.39
CA VAL A 57 44.04 -10.59 25.20
C VAL A 57 43.88 -9.56 24.08
N VAL A 58 44.47 -9.87 22.92
CA VAL A 58 44.45 -9.05 21.71
C VAL A 58 43.45 -9.63 20.73
N GLY A 59 42.36 -8.89 20.47
CA GLY A 59 41.34 -9.24 19.49
C GLY A 59 39.95 -9.40 20.09
N GLN A 60 39.28 -10.48 19.73
CA GLN A 60 37.95 -10.82 20.22
C GLN A 60 38.05 -11.38 21.64
N ARG A 61 36.98 -11.25 22.43
CA ARG A 61 36.88 -11.90 23.74
C ARG A 61 36.81 -13.44 23.57
N PRO A 62 37.65 -14.23 24.28
CA PRO A 62 37.57 -15.69 24.28
C PRO A 62 36.22 -16.17 24.80
N LYS A 63 35.69 -17.26 24.22
CA LYS A 63 34.39 -17.83 24.61
C LYS A 63 34.39 -18.35 26.04
N ASP A 64 35.51 -18.91 26.47
CA ASP A 64 35.74 -19.33 27.85
C ASP A 64 36.87 -18.49 28.43
N LEU A 65 36.58 -17.72 29.47
CA LEU A 65 37.57 -16.93 30.19
C LEU A 65 38.17 -17.70 31.38
N ASN A 66 37.60 -18.85 31.75
CA ASN A 66 38.11 -19.65 32.88
C ASN A 66 39.48 -20.26 32.57
N ILE A 67 39.85 -20.37 31.30
CA ILE A 67 41.17 -20.82 30.85
C ILE A 67 42.31 -19.98 31.45
N PHE A 68 42.06 -18.70 31.76
CA PHE A 68 43.06 -17.80 32.35
C PHE A 68 43.20 -17.93 33.88
N GLY A 69 42.43 -18.82 34.52
CA GLY A 69 42.52 -19.08 35.95
C GLY A 69 42.34 -17.83 36.82
N THR A 70 43.27 -17.62 37.75
CA THR A 70 43.28 -16.45 38.65
C THR A 70 44.07 -15.26 38.11
N HIS A 71 44.62 -15.36 36.90
CA HIS A 71 45.44 -14.30 36.32
C HIS A 71 44.59 -13.07 35.98
N PRO A 72 44.99 -11.86 36.38
CA PRO A 72 44.30 -10.63 35.99
C PRO A 72 44.33 -10.47 34.47
N LEU A 73 43.15 -10.22 33.89
CA LEU A 73 42.93 -10.12 32.45
C LEU A 73 42.56 -8.70 32.06
N SER A 74 43.10 -8.25 30.92
CA SER A 74 42.65 -7.06 30.19
C SER A 74 42.33 -7.46 28.75
N LEU A 75 41.25 -6.91 28.18
CA LEU A 75 40.80 -7.19 26.82
C LEU A 75 41.02 -5.94 25.94
N ILE A 76 41.75 -6.07 24.84
CA ILE A 76 41.95 -4.97 23.88
C ILE A 76 41.51 -5.41 22.49
N SER A 77 40.68 -4.60 21.85
CA SER A 77 40.25 -4.85 20.47
C SER A 77 41.32 -4.47 19.44
N ILE A 78 41.27 -5.10 18.27
CA ILE A 78 42.16 -4.78 17.13
C ILE A 78 41.99 -3.31 16.68
N GLU A 79 40.78 -2.75 16.79
CA GLU A 79 40.49 -1.39 16.34
C GLU A 79 41.15 -0.33 17.24
N GLU A 80 41.15 -0.55 18.55
CA GLU A 80 41.80 0.34 19.52
C GLU A 80 43.31 0.40 19.29
N ILE A 81 43.96 -0.74 19.03
CA ILE A 81 45.41 -0.81 18.78
C ILE A 81 45.78 -0.15 17.45
N LYS A 82 44.91 -0.28 16.43
CA LYS A 82 45.12 0.39 15.14
C LYS A 82 45.05 1.91 15.27
N LYS A 83 44.16 2.42 16.14
CA LYS A 83 43.98 3.85 16.36
C LYS A 83 45.20 4.46 17.06
N ASP A 84 45.63 3.88 18.19
CA ASP A 84 46.85 4.26 18.90
C ASP A 84 47.32 3.14 19.84
N ALA A 85 48.48 2.55 19.53
CA ALA A 85 49.04 1.44 20.31
C ALA A 85 49.55 1.87 21.70
N HIS A 86 50.04 3.11 21.87
CA HIS A 86 50.50 3.58 23.17
C HIS A 86 49.32 3.84 24.11
N SER A 87 48.28 4.52 23.61
CA SER A 87 47.05 4.75 24.39
C SER A 87 46.33 3.44 24.70
N ALA A 88 46.25 2.51 23.75
CA ALA A 88 45.64 1.20 23.97
C ALA A 88 46.39 0.39 25.03
N PHE A 89 47.73 0.42 25.00
CA PHE A 89 48.54 -0.25 26.02
C PHE A 89 48.34 0.34 27.42
N GLN A 90 48.32 1.67 27.57
CA GLN A 90 48.06 2.30 28.87
C GLN A 90 46.66 1.97 29.40
N THR A 91 45.66 2.04 28.54
CA THR A 91 44.28 1.66 28.90
C THR A 91 44.21 0.23 29.41
N ALA A 92 44.99 -0.68 28.81
CA ALA A 92 45.04 -2.07 29.23
C ALA A 92 45.68 -2.27 30.60
N LEU A 93 46.74 -1.50 30.91
CA LEU A 93 47.38 -1.50 32.23
C LEU A 93 46.44 -1.02 33.34
N ASP A 94 45.57 -0.07 33.04
CA ASP A 94 44.62 0.51 34.01
C ASP A 94 43.38 -0.38 34.24
N HIS A 95 43.09 -1.34 33.35
CA HIS A 95 41.85 -2.13 33.33
C HIS A 95 42.05 -3.64 33.52
N PHE A 96 42.98 -4.06 34.36
CA PHE A 96 43.08 -5.46 34.75
C PHE A 96 42.01 -5.84 35.76
N LYS A 97 41.23 -6.89 35.44
CA LYS A 97 40.25 -7.49 36.35
C LYS A 97 40.36 -9.02 36.35
N PRO A 98 40.04 -9.71 37.47
CA PRO A 98 39.89 -11.16 37.47
C PRO A 98 38.92 -11.65 36.39
N ALA A 99 39.17 -12.83 35.81
CA ALA A 99 38.33 -13.41 34.76
C ALA A 99 36.84 -13.54 35.16
N GLN A 100 36.56 -13.70 36.46
CA GLN A 100 35.20 -13.79 37.01
C GLN A 100 34.43 -12.46 36.95
N ASP A 101 35.11 -11.33 37.10
CA ASP A 101 34.45 -10.01 37.06
C ASP A 101 34.01 -9.65 35.63
N TRP A 102 34.71 -10.19 34.63
CA TRP A 102 34.30 -10.11 33.23
C TRP A 102 33.04 -10.94 32.92
N GLN A 103 32.58 -11.83 33.81
CA GLN A 103 31.31 -12.57 33.66
C GLN A 103 30.10 -11.72 34.08
N SER A 104 30.25 -10.75 34.98
CA SER A 104 29.14 -9.93 35.49
C SER A 104 28.56 -8.90 34.50
N ASP A 105 29.27 -8.60 33.41
CA ASP A 105 28.80 -7.74 32.31
C ASP A 105 27.85 -8.47 31.32
N THR A 106 27.42 -9.71 31.60
CA THR A 106 26.62 -10.56 30.69
C THR A 106 25.14 -10.75 31.08
N THR A 107 24.45 -9.70 31.50
CA THR A 107 22.96 -9.69 31.43
C THR A 107 22.47 -8.97 30.18
N SER A 108 22.73 -9.57 29.02
CA SER A 108 21.80 -9.53 27.88
C SER A 108 21.71 -10.93 27.31
N VAL A 109 20.55 -11.55 27.50
CA VAL A 109 20.22 -12.84 26.89
C VAL A 109 20.33 -12.67 25.38
N ASN A 110 21.10 -13.56 24.75
CA ASN A 110 21.33 -13.65 23.32
C ASN A 110 20.00 -13.98 22.61
N LYS A 111 19.17 -12.96 22.36
CA LYS A 111 17.96 -13.09 21.55
C LYS A 111 18.42 -13.18 20.09
N ALA A 112 18.23 -14.35 19.46
CA ALA A 112 18.47 -14.50 18.03
C ALA A 112 17.76 -13.37 17.28
N THR A 113 18.48 -12.65 16.43
CA THR A 113 17.92 -11.54 15.65
C THR A 113 16.73 -12.05 14.86
N LYS A 114 15.57 -11.42 15.05
CA LYS A 114 14.32 -11.80 14.38
C LYS A 114 14.17 -11.02 13.08
N PHE A 115 14.13 -11.74 11.98
CA PHE A 115 13.82 -11.22 10.65
C PHE A 115 12.39 -11.56 10.27
N VAL A 116 11.78 -10.72 9.45
CA VAL A 116 10.68 -11.13 8.59
C VAL A 116 10.99 -10.72 7.17
N ALA A 117 10.52 -11.48 6.18
CA ALA A 117 10.79 -11.18 4.79
C ALA A 117 9.55 -11.28 3.91
N ILE A 118 9.51 -10.47 2.85
CA ILE A 118 8.63 -10.66 1.70
C ILE A 118 9.48 -11.03 0.50
N THR A 119 9.08 -12.08 -0.20
CA THR A 119 9.64 -12.47 -1.49
C THR A 119 8.62 -12.28 -2.59
N ALA A 120 8.99 -11.62 -3.69
CA ALA A 120 8.09 -11.37 -4.82
C ALA A 120 8.86 -11.12 -6.12
N CYS A 121 8.62 -11.94 -7.15
CA CYS A 121 9.21 -11.72 -8.47
C CYS A 121 8.10 -11.49 -9.51
N PRO A 122 8.40 -10.90 -10.69
CA PRO A 122 7.37 -10.44 -11.62
C PRO A 122 6.52 -11.58 -12.16
N THR A 123 7.08 -12.78 -12.30
CA THR A 123 6.34 -13.97 -12.71
C THR A 123 5.77 -14.75 -11.53
N GLY A 124 6.38 -14.65 -10.35
CA GLY A 124 5.95 -15.31 -9.11
C GLY A 124 6.09 -16.84 -9.10
N VAL A 125 6.73 -17.45 -10.11
CA VAL A 125 6.71 -18.91 -10.31
C VAL A 125 7.86 -19.64 -9.61
N ALA A 126 9.11 -19.18 -9.77
CA ALA A 126 10.29 -19.88 -9.27
C ALA A 126 11.08 -19.01 -8.27
N HIS A 127 11.61 -17.87 -8.72
CA HIS A 127 12.48 -17.03 -7.89
C HIS A 127 11.84 -16.57 -6.57
N THR A 128 10.51 -16.39 -6.53
CA THR A 128 9.81 -16.06 -5.28
C THR A 128 9.96 -17.17 -4.23
N PHE A 129 9.63 -18.42 -4.58
CA PHE A 129 9.69 -19.53 -3.63
C PHE A 129 11.14 -19.95 -3.35
N MET A 130 12.01 -19.92 -4.36
CA MET A 130 13.43 -20.23 -4.19
C MET A 130 14.13 -19.21 -3.29
N ALA A 131 13.85 -17.91 -3.46
CA ALA A 131 14.42 -16.89 -2.57
C ALA A 131 13.91 -17.04 -1.13
N ALA A 132 12.65 -17.43 -0.95
CA ALA A 132 12.10 -17.66 0.39
C ALA A 132 12.78 -18.85 1.09
N GLU A 133 12.91 -19.96 0.39
CA GLU A 133 13.61 -21.15 0.88
C GLU A 133 15.08 -20.84 1.17
N ALA A 134 15.76 -20.10 0.28
CA ALA A 134 17.14 -19.69 0.48
C ALA A 134 17.29 -18.81 1.74
N LEU A 135 16.39 -17.84 1.96
CA LEU A 135 16.41 -17.00 3.16
C LEU A 135 16.15 -17.79 4.44
N GLN A 136 15.23 -18.76 4.41
CA GLN A 136 14.95 -19.64 5.55
C GLN A 136 16.17 -20.50 5.91
N GLN A 137 16.76 -21.17 4.92
CA GLN A 137 17.98 -21.97 5.11
C GLN A 137 19.17 -21.11 5.56
N GLY A 138 19.30 -19.90 5.00
CA GLY A 138 20.34 -18.95 5.38
C GLY A 138 20.20 -18.45 6.83
N ALA A 139 18.97 -18.17 7.27
CA ALA A 139 18.71 -17.78 8.66
C ALA A 139 19.05 -18.90 9.64
N GLU A 140 18.63 -20.14 9.36
CA GLU A 140 18.96 -21.30 10.18
C GLU A 140 20.48 -21.50 10.28
N LYS A 141 21.20 -21.39 9.15
CA LYS A 141 22.67 -21.45 9.09
C LYS A 141 23.35 -20.36 9.94
N LEU A 142 22.79 -19.16 9.97
CA LEU A 142 23.36 -17.99 10.65
C LEU A 142 22.85 -17.80 12.09
N GLY A 143 21.94 -18.67 12.56
CA GLY A 143 21.35 -18.57 13.90
C GLY A 143 20.34 -17.43 14.06
N TYR A 144 19.69 -17.03 12.97
CA TYR A 144 18.61 -16.05 12.96
C TYR A 144 17.23 -16.72 12.96
N ASP A 145 16.24 -16.04 13.51
CA ASP A 145 14.84 -16.42 13.40
C ASP A 145 14.23 -15.68 12.20
N ILE A 146 13.50 -16.36 11.31
CA ILE A 146 12.87 -15.73 10.14
C ILE A 146 11.51 -16.30 9.80
N GLU A 147 10.54 -15.41 9.56
CA GLU A 147 9.30 -15.73 8.84
C GLU A 147 9.31 -15.11 7.44
N VAL A 148 8.92 -15.88 6.42
CA VAL A 148 8.92 -15.40 5.03
C VAL A 148 7.53 -15.51 4.40
N GLU A 149 6.96 -14.36 4.03
CA GLU A 149 5.77 -14.26 3.19
C GLU A 149 6.19 -14.34 1.71
N THR A 150 5.51 -15.20 0.95
CA THR A 150 5.75 -15.39 -0.48
C THR A 150 4.59 -14.80 -1.26
N GLN A 151 4.83 -13.79 -2.09
CA GLN A 151 3.83 -13.20 -2.98
C GLN A 151 4.08 -13.68 -4.42
N GLY A 152 3.72 -14.95 -4.64
CA GLY A 152 3.98 -15.67 -5.90
C GLY A 152 2.78 -15.71 -6.84
N SER A 153 2.93 -16.47 -7.94
CA SER A 153 1.91 -16.63 -8.98
C SER A 153 0.64 -17.33 -8.49
N VAL A 154 0.74 -18.09 -7.39
CA VAL A 154 -0.38 -18.75 -6.70
C VAL A 154 -1.00 -17.88 -5.60
N GLY A 155 -0.68 -16.58 -5.57
CA GLY A 155 -1.09 -15.64 -4.53
C GLY A 155 -0.19 -15.66 -3.30
N ALA A 156 -0.47 -14.76 -2.36
CA ALA A 156 0.28 -14.66 -1.10
C ALA A 156 0.13 -15.92 -0.23
N LYS A 157 1.25 -16.52 0.20
CA LYS A 157 1.31 -17.60 1.19
C LYS A 157 2.17 -17.19 2.39
N ASN A 158 1.88 -17.78 3.54
CA ASN A 158 2.54 -17.50 4.82
C ASN A 158 2.50 -16.00 5.18
N ILE A 159 1.32 -15.39 5.07
CA ILE A 159 1.14 -13.95 5.31
C ILE A 159 1.62 -13.60 6.73
N LEU A 160 2.51 -12.61 6.84
CA LEU A 160 3.11 -12.20 8.10
C LEU A 160 2.05 -11.68 9.08
N SER A 161 2.09 -12.20 10.31
CA SER A 161 1.20 -11.76 11.39
C SER A 161 1.59 -10.37 11.90
N ALA A 162 0.65 -9.63 12.50
CA ALA A 162 0.98 -8.32 13.10
C ALA A 162 2.00 -8.46 14.23
N GLN A 163 1.94 -9.57 14.98
CA GLN A 163 2.88 -9.90 16.04
C GLN A 163 4.27 -10.17 15.49
N ALA A 164 4.40 -10.99 14.44
CA ALA A 164 5.70 -11.26 13.80
C ALA A 164 6.37 -9.96 13.31
N ILE A 165 5.60 -9.05 12.72
CA ILE A 165 6.10 -7.75 12.27
C ILE A 165 6.51 -6.87 13.46
N ALA A 166 5.72 -6.86 14.54
CA ALA A 166 6.01 -6.10 15.74
C ALA A 166 7.26 -6.62 16.47
N GLU A 167 7.49 -7.92 16.47
CA GLU A 167 8.65 -8.58 17.09
C GLU A 167 9.91 -8.58 16.21
N ALA A 168 9.77 -8.34 14.91
CA ALA A 168 10.89 -8.29 13.98
C ALA A 168 11.84 -7.12 14.28
N ASP A 169 13.13 -7.42 14.30
CA ASP A 169 14.22 -6.47 14.40
C ASP A 169 14.49 -5.82 13.03
N ILE A 170 14.43 -6.63 11.95
CA ILE A 170 14.68 -6.19 10.57
C ILE A 170 13.72 -6.87 9.59
N ILE A 171 13.27 -6.12 8.60
CA ILE A 171 12.40 -6.59 7.53
C ILE A 171 13.19 -6.61 6.22
N ILE A 172 13.21 -7.76 5.53
CA ILE A 172 13.82 -7.92 4.21
C ILE A 172 12.73 -7.95 3.14
N LEU A 173 12.72 -6.95 2.26
CA LEU A 173 11.91 -6.94 1.04
C LEU A 173 12.75 -7.47 -0.12
N ALA A 174 12.79 -8.78 -0.28
CA ALA A 174 13.44 -9.47 -1.39
C ALA A 174 12.48 -9.50 -2.59
N THR A 175 12.31 -8.37 -3.27
CA THR A 175 11.24 -8.18 -4.26
C THR A 175 11.74 -7.46 -5.51
N ASP A 176 11.37 -7.97 -6.68
CA ASP A 176 11.60 -7.31 -7.99
C ASP A 176 10.34 -6.61 -8.52
N ILE A 177 9.29 -6.53 -7.69
CA ILE A 177 8.05 -5.80 -7.93
C ILE A 177 7.71 -4.95 -6.72
N GLU A 178 6.81 -3.98 -6.89
CA GLU A 178 6.25 -3.25 -5.76
C GLU A 178 5.36 -4.14 -4.91
N VAL A 179 5.49 -3.99 -3.59
CA VAL A 179 4.70 -4.72 -2.58
C VAL A 179 4.21 -3.73 -1.54
N ASN A 180 3.04 -3.99 -0.93
CA ASN A 180 2.50 -3.12 0.09
C ASN A 180 3.40 -3.10 1.34
N THR A 181 3.96 -1.94 1.67
CA THR A 181 4.86 -1.75 2.81
C THR A 181 4.24 -0.99 3.98
N ASP A 182 2.95 -0.64 3.90
CA ASP A 182 2.26 0.17 4.91
C ASP A 182 2.33 -0.45 6.32
N ARG A 183 2.28 -1.78 6.38
CA ARG A 183 2.39 -2.55 7.63
C ARG A 183 3.79 -2.53 8.28
N PHE A 184 4.77 -1.95 7.60
CA PHE A 184 6.17 -1.90 8.04
C PHE A 184 6.65 -0.47 8.36
N VAL A 185 5.75 0.52 8.34
CA VAL A 185 6.09 1.90 8.72
C VAL A 185 6.64 1.93 10.15
N GLY A 186 7.75 2.65 10.35
CA GLY A 186 8.46 2.73 11.62
C GLY A 186 9.39 1.55 11.92
N LYS A 187 9.46 0.54 11.04
CA LYS A 187 10.40 -0.59 11.17
C LYS A 187 11.63 -0.42 10.30
N ARG A 188 12.72 -1.11 10.66
CA ARG A 188 13.95 -1.17 9.84
C ARG A 188 13.72 -2.09 8.65
N VAL A 189 13.73 -1.52 7.46
CA VAL A 189 13.46 -2.22 6.20
C VAL A 189 14.70 -2.16 5.31
N TYR A 190 15.09 -3.30 4.76
CA TYR A 190 16.09 -3.42 3.71
C TYR A 190 15.44 -4.05 2.47
N ARG A 191 15.69 -3.47 1.29
CA ARG A 191 15.12 -3.95 0.02
C ARG A 191 16.23 -4.44 -0.90
N CYS A 192 16.02 -5.61 -1.49
CA CYS A 192 16.90 -6.21 -2.49
C CYS A 192 16.10 -7.01 -3.53
N GLY A 193 16.75 -7.44 -4.62
CA GLY A 193 16.10 -8.27 -5.63
C GLY A 193 16.01 -9.75 -5.22
N THR A 194 15.02 -10.48 -5.74
CA THR A 194 14.84 -11.92 -5.40
C THR A 194 16.05 -12.76 -5.82
N GLY A 195 16.65 -12.43 -6.97
CA GLY A 195 17.85 -13.11 -7.46
C GLY A 195 19.08 -12.88 -6.56
N PHE A 196 19.16 -11.72 -5.90
CA PHE A 196 20.23 -11.43 -4.93
C PHE A 196 20.03 -12.21 -3.63
N ALA A 197 18.81 -12.18 -3.09
CA ALA A 197 18.45 -12.96 -1.90
C ALA A 197 18.64 -14.48 -2.10
N LEU A 198 18.42 -14.98 -3.31
CA LEU A 198 18.62 -16.38 -3.67
C LEU A 198 20.10 -16.77 -3.84
N LYS A 199 20.90 -15.95 -4.55
CA LYS A 199 22.29 -16.31 -4.92
C LYS A 199 23.31 -15.89 -3.87
N GLN A 200 23.00 -14.88 -3.07
CA GLN A 200 23.91 -14.22 -2.13
C GLN A 200 23.24 -14.03 -0.76
N THR A 201 22.56 -15.06 -0.26
CA THR A 201 21.75 -15.03 0.97
C THR A 201 22.50 -14.48 2.18
N ASP A 202 23.71 -14.98 2.47
CA ASP A 202 24.50 -14.53 3.63
C ASP A 202 24.82 -13.02 3.56
N LYS A 203 25.09 -12.52 2.34
CA LYS A 203 25.30 -11.08 2.09
C LYS A 203 24.00 -10.30 2.21
N ALA A 204 22.88 -10.85 1.78
CA ALA A 204 21.58 -10.20 1.95
C ALA A 204 21.26 -9.96 3.44
N PHE A 205 21.56 -10.91 4.32
CA PHE A 205 21.46 -10.71 5.77
C PHE A 205 22.46 -9.67 6.30
N ALA A 206 23.73 -9.73 5.87
CA ALA A 206 24.74 -8.76 6.30
C ALA A 206 24.42 -7.32 5.87
N GLU A 207 23.93 -7.13 4.64
CA GLU A 207 23.47 -5.84 4.13
C GLU A 207 22.19 -5.39 4.83
N ALA A 208 21.25 -6.30 5.13
CA ALA A 208 20.07 -5.94 5.90
C ALA A 208 20.45 -5.44 7.31
N MET A 209 21.39 -6.09 7.99
CA MET A 209 21.89 -5.65 9.30
C MET A 209 22.51 -4.25 9.26
N SER A 210 23.27 -3.95 8.20
CA SER A 210 24.07 -2.72 8.09
C SER A 210 23.29 -1.55 7.48
N ASN A 211 22.42 -1.81 6.50
CA ASN A 211 21.83 -0.80 5.63
C ASN A 211 20.30 -0.67 5.76
N ALA A 212 19.64 -1.48 6.60
CA ALA A 212 18.19 -1.32 6.81
C ALA A 212 17.86 0.05 7.42
N GLN A 213 16.96 0.78 6.77
CA GLN A 213 16.52 2.12 7.16
C GLN A 213 15.13 2.08 7.77
N VAL A 214 14.83 3.00 8.69
CA VAL A 214 13.48 3.13 9.25
C VAL A 214 12.56 3.66 8.16
N LEU A 215 11.49 2.92 7.88
CA LEU A 215 10.51 3.33 6.87
C LEU A 215 9.65 4.50 7.40
N GLU A 216 9.85 5.70 6.86
CA GLU A 216 9.05 6.89 7.21
C GLU A 216 7.72 6.95 6.45
N GLN A 217 6.75 7.65 7.06
CA GLN A 217 5.41 7.83 6.52
C GLN A 217 5.44 8.96 5.47
N GLY A 218 5.65 8.62 4.18
CA GLY A 218 5.68 9.63 3.12
C GLY A 218 5.60 9.11 1.67
N LYS A 219 4.48 9.44 1.00
CA LYS A 219 4.10 9.22 -0.42
C LYS A 219 3.65 7.81 -0.84
N GLN A 220 2.57 7.33 -0.24
CA GLN A 220 1.50 6.69 -1.00
C GLN A 220 0.14 6.99 -0.35
N GLN A 221 -0.83 7.31 -1.21
CA GLN A 221 -2.15 7.83 -0.86
C GLN A 221 -3.04 6.68 -0.39
N THR A 222 -3.53 6.77 0.86
CA THR A 222 -4.71 6.09 1.46
C THR A 222 -4.76 4.55 1.44
N SER A 223 -4.61 3.92 2.62
CA SER A 223 -5.74 3.63 3.56
C SER A 223 -5.21 2.89 4.79
N ALA A 224 -5.16 3.59 5.93
CA ALA A 224 -4.95 2.96 7.23
C ALA A 224 -6.28 2.37 7.71
N GLU A 225 -6.34 1.05 7.94
CA GLU A 225 -7.37 0.47 8.80
C GLU A 225 -6.77 -0.50 9.81
N ASN A 226 -7.06 -0.21 11.07
CA ASN A 226 -6.84 -1.04 12.24
C ASN A 226 -7.38 -2.46 12.01
N LYS A 227 -6.51 -3.45 12.19
CA LYS A 227 -6.87 -4.86 12.32
C LYS A 227 -7.59 -5.06 13.66
N ASP A 228 -8.93 -5.16 13.65
CA ASP A 228 -9.68 -6.00 14.62
C ASP A 228 -11.21 -6.19 14.37
N LYS A 229 -11.69 -6.24 13.11
CA LYS A 229 -13.08 -6.69 12.82
C LYS A 229 -13.16 -7.58 11.57
N THR A 230 -13.27 -8.89 11.78
CA THR A 230 -12.75 -9.93 10.87
C THR A 230 -13.66 -10.48 9.77
N GLU A 231 -14.87 -9.97 9.49
CA GLU A 231 -15.68 -10.54 8.37
C GLU A 231 -16.40 -9.55 7.46
N LYS A 232 -16.88 -8.40 7.96
CA LYS A 232 -17.60 -7.42 7.12
C LYS A 232 -16.69 -6.51 6.28
N VAL A 233 -15.40 -6.44 6.60
CA VAL A 233 -14.40 -5.60 5.90
C VAL A 233 -13.90 -6.27 4.60
N GLY A 234 -13.97 -7.60 4.49
CA GLY A 234 -13.45 -8.35 3.33
C GLY A 234 -14.23 -8.10 2.03
N VAL A 235 -15.54 -8.37 2.02
CA VAL A 235 -16.41 -8.22 0.83
C VAL A 235 -16.39 -6.79 0.30
N TYR A 236 -16.46 -5.80 1.20
CA TYR A 236 -16.42 -4.39 0.85
C TYR A 236 -15.10 -4.01 0.17
N LYS A 237 -13.97 -4.45 0.74
CA LYS A 237 -12.65 -4.24 0.15
C LYS A 237 -12.54 -4.85 -1.25
N HIS A 238 -13.07 -6.06 -1.45
CA HIS A 238 -13.05 -6.72 -2.76
C HIS A 238 -13.84 -5.93 -3.81
N LEU A 239 -15.04 -5.46 -3.44
CA LEU A 239 -15.87 -4.65 -4.32
C LEU A 239 -15.19 -3.32 -4.69
N LEU A 240 -14.64 -2.60 -3.70
CA LEU A 240 -13.94 -1.33 -3.95
C LEU A 240 -12.68 -1.50 -4.80
N THR A 241 -11.99 -2.63 -4.69
CA THR A 241 -10.84 -2.96 -5.55
C THR A 241 -11.32 -3.05 -6.99
N GLY A 242 -12.37 -3.83 -7.25
CA GLY A 242 -12.98 -3.92 -8.58
C GLY A 242 -13.39 -2.57 -9.15
N VAL A 243 -14.09 -1.75 -8.37
CA VAL A 243 -14.51 -0.41 -8.79
C VAL A 243 -13.30 0.45 -9.15
N SER A 244 -12.27 0.48 -8.31
CA SER A 244 -11.11 1.35 -8.53
C SER A 244 -10.34 1.01 -9.81
N TYR A 245 -10.22 -0.26 -10.15
CA TYR A 245 -9.57 -0.70 -11.40
C TYR A 245 -10.49 -0.60 -12.64
N MET A 246 -11.81 -0.52 -12.44
CA MET A 246 -12.76 -0.24 -13.50
C MET A 246 -12.75 1.24 -13.92
N LEU A 247 -12.59 2.18 -12.97
CA LEU A 247 -12.67 3.62 -13.21
C LEU A 247 -11.82 4.14 -14.39
N PRO A 248 -10.54 3.74 -14.56
CA PRO A 248 -9.74 4.21 -15.69
C PRO A 248 -10.36 3.88 -17.06
N MET A 249 -11.03 2.73 -17.19
CA MET A 249 -11.71 2.35 -18.44
C MET A 249 -12.92 3.23 -18.72
N VAL A 250 -13.65 3.57 -17.67
CA VAL A 250 -14.82 4.46 -17.73
C VAL A 250 -14.40 5.87 -18.13
N VAL A 251 -13.31 6.38 -17.56
CA VAL A 251 -12.76 7.70 -17.88
C VAL A 251 -12.26 7.75 -19.32
N ALA A 252 -11.43 6.77 -19.73
CA ALA A 252 -10.91 6.71 -21.09
C ALA A 252 -12.04 6.56 -22.12
N GLY A 253 -12.99 5.64 -21.87
CA GLY A 253 -14.14 5.41 -22.73
C GLY A 253 -15.04 6.63 -22.85
N GLY A 254 -15.42 7.19 -21.70
CA GLY A 254 -16.28 8.36 -21.60
C GLY A 254 -15.73 9.55 -22.36
N LEU A 255 -14.48 9.92 -22.09
CA LEU A 255 -13.85 11.11 -22.70
C LEU A 255 -13.65 10.95 -24.21
N LEU A 256 -13.30 9.76 -24.71
CA LEU A 256 -13.14 9.54 -26.14
C LEU A 256 -14.46 9.58 -26.90
N ILE A 257 -15.54 9.02 -26.33
CA ILE A 257 -16.89 9.17 -26.90
C ILE A 257 -17.30 10.63 -26.88
N ALA A 258 -17.02 11.35 -25.80
CA ALA A 258 -17.28 12.78 -25.71
C ALA A 258 -16.56 13.59 -26.79
N LEU A 259 -15.26 13.35 -26.97
CA LEU A 259 -14.46 14.01 -28.00
C LEU A 259 -14.98 13.72 -29.41
N SER A 260 -15.49 12.50 -29.67
CA SER A 260 -16.16 12.17 -30.92
C SER A 260 -17.38 13.06 -31.16
N LEU A 261 -18.22 13.23 -30.14
CA LEU A 261 -19.45 14.02 -30.22
C LEU A 261 -19.19 15.53 -30.41
N CYS A 262 -18.03 16.05 -30.01
CA CYS A 262 -17.62 17.43 -30.29
C CYS A 262 -17.55 17.77 -31.78
N PHE A 263 -17.38 16.77 -32.66
CA PHE A 263 -17.38 16.97 -34.12
C PHE A 263 -18.81 17.00 -34.72
N GLY A 264 -19.83 16.79 -33.90
CA GLY A 264 -21.23 16.69 -34.33
C GLY A 264 -21.79 15.28 -34.15
N LEU A 265 -23.09 15.19 -33.90
CA LEU A 265 -23.79 13.93 -33.54
C LEU A 265 -23.64 12.84 -34.61
N ASN A 266 -23.74 13.24 -35.88
CA ASN A 266 -23.70 12.34 -37.03
C ASN A 266 -22.27 12.20 -37.60
N ALA A 267 -21.28 12.92 -37.05
CA ALA A 267 -19.91 12.89 -37.55
C ALA A 267 -19.25 11.50 -37.41
N ALA A 268 -19.73 10.71 -36.44
CA ALA A 268 -19.32 9.33 -36.21
C ALA A 268 -20.03 8.30 -37.11
N GLU A 269 -21.00 8.71 -37.94
CA GLU A 269 -21.70 7.80 -38.87
C GLU A 269 -20.86 7.54 -40.14
N GLN A 270 -19.95 8.44 -40.48
CA GLN A 270 -19.02 8.23 -41.57
C GLN A 270 -17.93 7.25 -41.14
N ALA A 271 -18.04 6.00 -41.60
CA ALA A 271 -17.05 4.95 -41.31
C ALA A 271 -15.63 5.40 -41.69
N GLY A 272 -14.68 5.21 -40.76
CA GLY A 272 -13.28 5.60 -40.94
C GLY A 272 -12.95 7.07 -40.65
N SER A 273 -13.94 7.91 -40.34
CA SER A 273 -13.69 9.29 -39.88
C SER A 273 -13.01 9.31 -38.50
N LEU A 274 -12.28 10.37 -38.18
CA LEU A 274 -11.71 10.56 -36.84
C LEU A 274 -12.78 10.45 -35.73
N PRO A 275 -13.97 11.09 -35.84
CA PRO A 275 -15.05 10.91 -34.87
C PRO A 275 -15.52 9.46 -34.75
N ALA A 276 -15.66 8.73 -35.86
CA ALA A 276 -16.06 7.32 -35.83
C ALA A 276 -15.02 6.46 -35.10
N ILE A 277 -13.73 6.68 -35.37
CA ILE A 277 -12.62 6.00 -34.70
C ILE A 277 -12.59 6.33 -33.21
N LEU A 278 -12.73 7.61 -32.83
CA LEU A 278 -12.80 8.03 -31.42
C LEU A 278 -13.96 7.37 -30.67
N LYS A 279 -15.15 7.33 -31.28
CA LYS A 279 -16.32 6.64 -30.73
C LYS A 279 -16.07 5.14 -30.57
N GLN A 280 -15.42 4.51 -31.55
CA GLN A 280 -15.10 3.07 -31.53
C GLN A 280 -14.09 2.73 -30.43
N ILE A 281 -13.00 3.51 -30.29
CA ILE A 281 -12.02 3.32 -29.21
C ILE A 281 -12.69 3.52 -27.86
N GLY A 282 -13.53 4.56 -27.73
CA GLY A 282 -14.25 4.82 -26.50
C GLY A 282 -15.22 3.70 -26.13
N ALA A 283 -15.99 3.19 -27.10
CA ALA A 283 -16.89 2.05 -26.91
C ALA A 283 -16.15 0.77 -26.52
N ALA A 284 -14.97 0.52 -27.09
CA ALA A 284 -14.12 -0.61 -26.70
C ALA A 284 -13.67 -0.51 -25.23
N ALA A 285 -13.30 0.69 -24.76
CA ALA A 285 -12.96 0.91 -23.37
C ALA A 285 -14.16 0.70 -22.42
N PHE A 286 -15.35 1.17 -22.81
CA PHE A 286 -16.58 0.90 -22.04
C PHE A 286 -16.94 -0.59 -21.96
N MET A 287 -16.73 -1.34 -23.04
CA MET A 287 -16.99 -2.79 -23.05
C MET A 287 -16.17 -3.52 -21.98
N LEU A 288 -14.98 -3.01 -21.65
CA LEU A 288 -14.08 -3.59 -20.65
C LEU A 288 -14.45 -3.19 -19.21
N MET A 289 -15.40 -2.29 -19.00
CA MET A 289 -15.80 -1.83 -17.67
C MET A 289 -16.24 -2.98 -16.74
N VAL A 290 -17.24 -3.76 -17.15
CA VAL A 290 -17.78 -4.89 -16.36
C VAL A 290 -16.75 -6.04 -16.24
N PRO A 291 -16.02 -6.41 -17.31
CA PRO A 291 -14.87 -7.31 -17.19
C PRO A 291 -13.86 -6.85 -16.13
N MET A 292 -13.41 -5.59 -16.16
CA MET A 292 -12.43 -5.06 -15.21
C MET A 292 -12.95 -5.08 -13.77
N LEU A 293 -14.21 -4.68 -13.55
CA LEU A 293 -14.86 -4.79 -12.25
C LEU A 293 -14.80 -6.23 -11.72
N SER A 294 -15.28 -7.18 -12.50
CA SER A 294 -15.33 -8.61 -12.14
C SER A 294 -13.93 -9.20 -11.93
N GLY A 295 -13.02 -8.94 -12.86
CA GLY A 295 -11.63 -9.40 -12.84
C GLY A 295 -10.87 -8.92 -11.62
N TYR A 296 -11.03 -7.65 -11.24
CA TYR A 296 -10.32 -7.10 -10.08
C TYR A 296 -11.00 -7.40 -8.73
N ILE A 297 -12.31 -7.70 -8.71
CA ILE A 297 -12.92 -8.38 -7.55
C ILE A 297 -12.27 -9.75 -7.38
N ALA A 298 -12.21 -10.56 -8.43
CA ALA A 298 -11.61 -11.89 -8.39
C ALA A 298 -10.12 -11.84 -8.01
N TYR A 299 -9.38 -10.89 -8.56
CA TYR A 299 -7.99 -10.61 -8.21
C TYR A 299 -7.82 -10.29 -6.72
N SER A 300 -8.69 -9.46 -6.16
CA SER A 300 -8.58 -9.11 -4.74
C SER A 300 -8.83 -10.29 -3.79
N ILE A 301 -9.45 -11.38 -4.26
CA ILE A 301 -9.75 -12.60 -3.51
C ILE A 301 -8.68 -13.69 -3.72
N ALA A 302 -8.30 -13.93 -4.98
CA ALA A 302 -7.46 -15.05 -5.39
C ALA A 302 -6.11 -14.62 -6.01
N ASP A 303 -5.78 -13.34 -5.96
CA ASP A 303 -4.61 -12.74 -6.60
C ASP A 303 -4.64 -12.94 -8.13
N ARG A 304 -3.47 -12.88 -8.78
CA ARG A 304 -3.35 -13.03 -10.25
C ARG A 304 -4.12 -14.21 -10.86
N PRO A 305 -4.20 -15.41 -10.25
CA PRO A 305 -4.99 -16.52 -10.77
C PRO A 305 -6.48 -16.22 -10.98
N GLY A 306 -7.06 -15.30 -10.19
CA GLY A 306 -8.47 -14.90 -10.30
C GLY A 306 -8.78 -14.05 -11.53
N LEU A 307 -7.78 -13.42 -12.17
CA LEU A 307 -8.00 -12.44 -13.24
C LEU A 307 -8.67 -13.05 -14.46
N ALA A 308 -8.14 -14.15 -15.00
CA ALA A 308 -8.70 -14.78 -16.20
C ALA A 308 -10.18 -15.20 -16.04
N PRO A 309 -10.55 -16.01 -15.02
CA PRO A 309 -11.95 -16.38 -14.83
C PRO A 309 -12.83 -15.17 -14.49
N GLY A 310 -12.31 -14.18 -13.78
CA GLY A 310 -13.05 -12.97 -13.42
C GLY A 310 -13.34 -12.06 -14.62
N LEU A 311 -12.34 -11.76 -15.45
CA LEU A 311 -12.49 -10.94 -16.65
C LEU A 311 -13.48 -11.59 -17.64
N ILE A 312 -13.33 -12.90 -17.88
CA ILE A 312 -14.21 -13.64 -18.78
C ILE A 312 -15.62 -13.72 -18.18
N GLY A 313 -15.76 -14.00 -16.89
CA GLY A 313 -17.05 -13.97 -16.20
C GLY A 313 -17.76 -12.61 -16.29
N GLY A 314 -17.02 -11.51 -16.17
CA GLY A 314 -17.57 -10.16 -16.32
C GLY A 314 -17.99 -9.85 -17.76
N LEU A 315 -17.24 -10.35 -18.76
CA LEU A 315 -17.66 -10.25 -20.16
C LEU A 315 -18.94 -11.04 -20.43
N LEU A 316 -19.04 -12.26 -19.87
CA LEU A 316 -20.25 -13.08 -19.94
C LEU A 316 -21.43 -12.39 -19.26
N ALA A 317 -21.23 -11.69 -18.13
CA ALA A 317 -22.29 -10.93 -17.48
C ALA A 317 -22.91 -9.87 -18.41
N SER A 318 -22.08 -9.14 -19.15
CA SER A 318 -22.56 -8.19 -20.16
C SER A 318 -23.28 -8.88 -21.33
N GLN A 319 -22.74 -10.00 -21.83
CA GLN A 319 -23.35 -10.75 -22.94
C GLN A 319 -24.69 -11.40 -22.58
N LEU A 320 -24.82 -11.87 -21.34
CA LEU A 320 -26.03 -12.48 -20.79
C LEU A 320 -27.06 -11.46 -20.30
N GLN A 321 -26.85 -10.16 -20.53
CA GLN A 321 -27.72 -9.07 -20.07
C GLN A 321 -27.87 -9.01 -18.54
N ALA A 322 -26.95 -9.61 -17.78
CA ALA A 322 -26.89 -9.51 -16.33
C ALA A 322 -26.25 -8.17 -15.86
N GLY A 323 -25.65 -7.44 -16.80
CA GLY A 323 -25.11 -6.09 -16.59
C GLY A 323 -24.02 -6.02 -15.53
N PHE A 324 -23.90 -4.87 -14.86
CA PHE A 324 -22.90 -4.68 -13.81
C PHE A 324 -23.16 -5.60 -12.60
N LEU A 325 -24.43 -5.92 -12.30
CA LEU A 325 -24.81 -6.79 -11.19
C LEU A 325 -24.27 -8.21 -11.42
N GLY A 326 -24.43 -8.72 -12.65
CA GLY A 326 -23.82 -9.96 -13.08
C GLY A 326 -22.30 -9.92 -12.98
N GLY A 327 -21.66 -8.78 -13.29
CA GLY A 327 -20.22 -8.59 -13.15
C GLY A 327 -19.73 -8.68 -11.70
N ILE A 328 -20.48 -8.14 -10.75
CA ILE A 328 -20.16 -8.27 -9.32
C ILE A 328 -20.27 -9.74 -8.90
N VAL A 329 -21.38 -10.40 -9.25
CA VAL A 329 -21.60 -11.81 -8.91
C VAL A 329 -20.52 -12.70 -9.54
N SER A 330 -20.21 -12.51 -10.83
CA SER A 330 -19.17 -13.26 -11.53
C SER A 330 -17.79 -13.02 -10.93
N GLY A 331 -17.50 -11.82 -10.45
CA GLY A 331 -16.22 -11.49 -9.82
C GLY A 331 -16.00 -12.24 -8.51
N PHE A 332 -17.02 -12.26 -7.64
CA PHE A 332 -16.95 -13.05 -6.40
C PHE A 332 -16.89 -14.55 -6.70
N LEU A 333 -17.72 -15.03 -7.63
CA LEU A 333 -17.74 -16.43 -8.05
C LEU A 333 -16.36 -16.87 -8.57
N ALA A 334 -15.78 -16.09 -9.48
CA ALA A 334 -14.47 -16.36 -10.06
C ALA A 334 -13.35 -16.32 -9.02
N GLY A 335 -13.37 -15.33 -8.12
CA GLY A 335 -12.40 -15.22 -7.02
C GLY A 335 -12.43 -16.45 -6.12
N TYR A 336 -13.61 -16.85 -5.63
CA TYR A 336 -13.70 -18.00 -4.73
C TYR A 336 -13.41 -19.34 -5.43
N ILE A 337 -13.83 -19.51 -6.68
CA ILE A 337 -13.48 -20.72 -7.46
C ILE A 337 -11.97 -20.80 -7.69
N ALA A 338 -11.34 -19.70 -8.12
CA ALA A 338 -9.89 -19.65 -8.32
C ALA A 338 -9.13 -19.95 -7.01
N LEU A 339 -9.56 -19.34 -5.91
CA LEU A 339 -8.98 -19.58 -4.58
C LEU A 339 -9.16 -21.03 -4.13
N PHE A 340 -10.33 -21.62 -4.38
CA PHE A 340 -10.63 -23.01 -4.05
C PHE A 340 -9.70 -23.97 -4.81
N ILE A 341 -9.57 -23.79 -6.14
CA ILE A 341 -8.68 -24.60 -6.97
C ILE A 341 -7.23 -24.44 -6.49
N ALA A 342 -6.78 -23.21 -6.23
CA ALA A 342 -5.42 -22.91 -5.77
C ALA A 342 -5.08 -23.63 -4.44
N LYS A 343 -6.03 -23.66 -3.49
CA LYS A 343 -5.82 -24.23 -2.15
C LYS A 343 -6.03 -25.74 -2.09
N LYS A 344 -7.01 -26.28 -2.82
CA LYS A 344 -7.41 -27.69 -2.70
C LYS A 344 -6.68 -28.61 -3.65
N LEU A 345 -6.30 -28.14 -4.84
CA LEU A 345 -5.48 -28.93 -5.74
C LEU A 345 -4.05 -28.93 -5.20
N LYS A 346 -3.51 -30.08 -4.80
CA LYS A 346 -2.11 -30.23 -4.40
C LYS A 346 -1.35 -30.84 -5.55
N LEU A 347 -0.30 -30.17 -6.03
CA LEU A 347 0.59 -30.70 -7.04
C LEU A 347 1.98 -30.92 -6.45
N PRO A 348 2.78 -31.85 -7.01
CA PRO A 348 4.20 -31.92 -6.67
C PRO A 348 4.89 -30.60 -7.02
N THR A 349 5.96 -30.27 -6.30
CA THR A 349 6.68 -28.98 -6.40
C THR A 349 7.07 -28.62 -7.84
N SER A 350 7.43 -29.60 -8.66
CA SER A 350 7.77 -29.43 -10.08
C SER A 350 6.62 -28.93 -10.95
N LEU A 351 5.36 -29.16 -10.53
CA LEU A 351 4.15 -28.84 -11.29
C LEU A 351 3.31 -27.72 -10.65
N GLU A 352 3.70 -27.18 -9.49
CA GLU A 352 2.95 -26.09 -8.84
C GLU A 352 2.79 -24.87 -9.74
N ALA A 353 3.75 -24.62 -10.64
CA ALA A 353 3.68 -23.58 -11.67
C ALA A 353 2.49 -23.72 -12.63
N LEU A 354 1.98 -24.95 -12.85
CA LEU A 354 0.85 -25.19 -13.75
C LEU A 354 -0.46 -24.66 -13.19
N LYS A 355 -0.60 -24.51 -11.86
CA LYS A 355 -1.83 -24.01 -11.24
C LYS A 355 -2.24 -22.64 -11.77
N PRO A 356 -1.43 -21.59 -11.61
CA PRO A 356 -1.82 -20.24 -12.04
C PRO A 356 -1.71 -20.05 -13.55
N ILE A 357 -0.88 -20.84 -14.24
CA ILE A 357 -0.63 -20.68 -15.68
C ILE A 357 -1.71 -21.36 -16.52
N LEU A 358 -2.12 -22.57 -16.14
CA LEU A 358 -2.98 -23.42 -16.97
C LEU A 358 -4.26 -23.82 -16.25
N ILE A 359 -4.14 -24.39 -15.05
CA ILE A 359 -5.25 -25.11 -14.42
C ILE A 359 -6.33 -24.15 -13.93
N ILE A 360 -5.96 -23.09 -13.20
CA ILE A 360 -6.91 -22.11 -12.68
C ILE A 360 -7.54 -21.30 -13.82
N PRO A 361 -6.78 -20.77 -14.81
CA PRO A 361 -7.40 -20.12 -15.96
C PRO A 361 -8.36 -21.03 -16.73
N LEU A 362 -8.03 -22.30 -16.96
CA LEU A 362 -8.89 -23.23 -17.69
C LEU A 362 -10.13 -23.64 -16.88
N LEU A 363 -9.91 -24.28 -15.72
CA LEU A 363 -11.00 -24.83 -14.91
C LEU A 363 -11.81 -23.72 -14.24
N GLY A 364 -11.15 -22.67 -13.75
CA GLY A 364 -11.84 -21.53 -13.18
C GLY A 364 -12.79 -20.88 -14.18
N THR A 365 -12.32 -20.64 -15.42
CA THR A 365 -13.16 -20.06 -16.47
C THR A 365 -14.28 -21.01 -16.88
N LEU A 366 -13.99 -22.31 -17.02
CA LEU A 366 -14.99 -23.32 -17.34
C LEU A 366 -16.12 -23.32 -16.31
N PHE A 367 -15.78 -23.41 -15.02
CA PHE A 367 -16.79 -23.46 -13.96
C PHE A 367 -17.56 -22.14 -13.83
N VAL A 368 -16.87 -21.00 -13.86
CA VAL A 368 -17.53 -19.68 -13.84
C VAL A 368 -18.47 -19.55 -15.04
N GLY A 369 -18.02 -19.90 -16.24
CA GLY A 369 -18.82 -19.85 -17.45
C GLY A 369 -20.05 -20.73 -17.37
N LEU A 370 -19.91 -22.01 -17.00
CA LEU A 370 -21.03 -22.93 -16.85
C LEU A 370 -22.05 -22.43 -15.81
N ILE A 371 -21.59 -21.93 -14.66
CA ILE A 371 -22.47 -21.39 -13.63
C ILE A 371 -23.17 -20.12 -14.13
N MET A 372 -22.48 -19.24 -14.85
CA MET A 372 -23.08 -18.05 -15.45
C MET A 372 -24.13 -18.40 -16.49
N PHE A 373 -23.89 -19.38 -17.36
CA PHE A 373 -24.87 -19.78 -18.38
C PHE A 373 -26.09 -20.52 -17.80
N TYR A 374 -25.87 -21.47 -16.88
CA TYR A 374 -26.93 -22.38 -16.45
C TYR A 374 -27.63 -21.97 -15.14
N VAL A 375 -26.97 -21.20 -14.28
CA VAL A 375 -27.47 -20.97 -12.91
C VAL A 375 -27.67 -19.49 -12.60
N VAL A 376 -26.69 -18.63 -12.92
CA VAL A 376 -26.64 -17.26 -12.40
C VAL A 376 -27.12 -16.22 -13.41
N GLY A 377 -26.73 -16.34 -14.69
CA GLY A 377 -26.90 -15.28 -15.67
C GLY A 377 -28.35 -14.88 -15.89
N GLN A 378 -29.23 -15.86 -16.12
CA GLN A 378 -30.66 -15.60 -16.36
C GLN A 378 -31.38 -15.02 -15.12
N PRO A 379 -31.26 -15.58 -13.90
CA PRO A 379 -31.86 -14.97 -12.71
C PRO A 379 -31.36 -13.54 -12.45
N VAL A 380 -30.06 -13.29 -12.61
CA VAL A 380 -29.50 -11.95 -12.39
C VAL A 380 -29.95 -10.98 -13.48
N ALA A 381 -30.02 -11.39 -14.74
CA ALA A 381 -30.56 -10.58 -15.82
C ALA A 381 -32.02 -10.20 -15.57
N HIS A 382 -32.85 -11.13 -15.05
CA HIS A 382 -34.22 -10.82 -14.69
C HIS A 382 -34.33 -9.79 -13.55
N ILE A 383 -33.53 -9.95 -12.50
CA ILE A 383 -33.46 -8.97 -11.40
C ILE A 383 -33.01 -7.61 -11.93
N PHE A 384 -32.03 -7.60 -12.83
CA PHE A 384 -31.49 -6.39 -13.42
C PHE A 384 -32.53 -5.67 -14.29
N GLU A 385 -33.30 -6.42 -15.07
CA GLU A 385 -34.42 -5.90 -15.86
C GLU A 385 -35.53 -5.32 -14.98
N LEU A 386 -35.93 -6.03 -13.91
CA LEU A 386 -36.90 -5.51 -12.93
C LEU A 386 -36.43 -4.20 -12.28
N MET A 387 -35.14 -4.12 -11.95
CA MET A 387 -34.55 -2.89 -11.41
C MET A 387 -34.58 -1.77 -12.46
N LYS A 388 -34.22 -2.05 -13.71
CA LYS A 388 -34.27 -1.09 -14.82
C LYS A 388 -35.70 -0.57 -15.02
N ASP A 389 -36.68 -1.46 -15.06
CA ASP A 389 -38.08 -1.10 -15.23
C ASP A 389 -38.60 -0.27 -14.07
N PHE A 390 -38.21 -0.62 -12.84
CA PHE A 390 -38.53 0.17 -11.66
C PHE A 390 -37.95 1.58 -11.74
N LEU A 391 -36.68 1.72 -12.13
CA LEU A 391 -35.99 3.01 -12.21
C LEU A 391 -36.54 3.90 -13.34
N ASN A 392 -36.82 3.31 -14.51
CA ASN A 392 -37.33 4.05 -15.66
C ASN A 392 -38.80 4.45 -15.53
N ASN A 393 -39.59 3.70 -14.76
CA ASN A 393 -41.00 4.00 -14.52
C ASN A 393 -41.27 4.61 -13.14
N MET A 394 -40.22 5.04 -12.42
CA MET A 394 -40.40 5.62 -11.09
C MET A 394 -41.09 6.99 -11.18
N GLY A 395 -42.09 7.21 -10.32
CA GLY A 395 -42.74 8.52 -10.22
C GLY A 395 -41.78 9.61 -9.74
N THR A 396 -42.12 10.88 -10.01
CA THR A 396 -41.28 12.06 -9.70
C THR A 396 -40.80 12.08 -8.25
N THR A 397 -41.64 11.71 -7.28
CA THR A 397 -41.25 11.66 -5.86
C THR A 397 -40.08 10.71 -5.60
N ASN A 398 -40.11 9.50 -6.17
CA ASN A 398 -39.05 8.51 -6.00
C ASN A 398 -37.78 8.94 -6.75
N ALA A 399 -37.94 9.55 -7.93
CA ALA A 399 -36.83 10.12 -8.69
C ALA A 399 -36.08 11.20 -7.88
N VAL A 400 -36.83 12.10 -7.22
CA VAL A 400 -36.27 13.14 -6.34
C VAL A 400 -35.56 12.54 -5.14
N LEU A 401 -36.16 11.55 -4.47
CA LEU A 401 -35.53 10.87 -3.35
C LEU A 401 -34.23 10.18 -3.77
N MET A 402 -34.22 9.50 -4.92
CA MET A 402 -33.02 8.88 -5.46
C MET A 402 -31.94 9.93 -5.78
N GLY A 403 -32.32 11.04 -6.43
CA GLY A 403 -31.40 12.15 -6.71
C GLY A 403 -30.76 12.68 -5.43
N ILE A 404 -31.56 12.92 -4.38
CA ILE A 404 -31.08 13.34 -3.06
C ILE A 404 -30.05 12.35 -2.50
N ILE A 405 -30.37 11.06 -2.50
CA ILE A 405 -29.49 10.02 -1.93
C ILE A 405 -28.17 9.97 -2.69
N LEU A 406 -28.21 9.86 -4.02
CA LEU A 406 -27.01 9.71 -4.85
C LEU A 406 -26.11 10.93 -4.77
N ALA A 407 -26.66 12.14 -4.91
CA ALA A 407 -25.87 13.36 -4.82
C ALA A 407 -25.31 13.59 -3.40
N SER A 408 -26.05 13.20 -2.36
CA SER A 408 -25.56 13.23 -0.98
C SER A 408 -24.39 12.28 -0.77
N MET A 409 -24.47 11.04 -1.29
CA MET A 409 -23.38 10.05 -1.19
C MET A 409 -22.07 10.57 -1.78
N MET A 410 -22.15 11.35 -2.87
CA MET A 410 -20.97 11.99 -3.47
C MET A 410 -20.29 13.02 -2.57
N CYS A 411 -21.00 13.57 -1.59
CA CYS A 411 -20.52 14.60 -0.68
C CYS A 411 -20.01 14.06 0.67
N ILE A 412 -20.28 12.79 1.02
CA ILE A 412 -20.01 12.26 2.37
C ILE A 412 -18.52 12.17 2.66
N ASP A 413 -17.73 11.62 1.74
CA ASP A 413 -16.31 11.30 1.96
C ASP A 413 -15.37 11.85 0.87
N LEU A 414 -15.85 12.78 0.04
CA LEU A 414 -15.06 13.63 -0.86
C LEU A 414 -14.06 12.85 -1.75
N GLY A 415 -14.55 11.80 -2.41
CA GLY A 415 -13.75 10.90 -3.25
C GLY A 415 -13.40 9.56 -2.58
N GLY A 416 -13.92 9.36 -1.36
CA GLY A 416 -13.77 8.12 -0.61
C GLY A 416 -14.67 6.97 -1.10
N PRO A 417 -14.75 5.89 -0.30
CA PRO A 417 -15.49 4.68 -0.64
C PRO A 417 -16.99 4.83 -0.93
N ILE A 418 -17.72 5.71 -0.22
CA ILE A 418 -19.15 5.96 -0.40
C ILE A 418 -19.39 6.72 -1.71
N ASN A 419 -18.58 7.75 -1.99
CA ASN A 419 -18.60 8.45 -3.27
C ASN A 419 -18.33 7.48 -4.44
N LYS A 420 -17.28 6.65 -4.34
CA LYS A 420 -16.96 5.65 -5.37
C LYS A 420 -18.06 4.61 -5.55
N ALA A 421 -18.75 4.22 -4.47
CA ALA A 421 -19.87 3.28 -4.54
C ALA A 421 -21.07 3.88 -5.30
N ALA A 422 -21.43 5.14 -5.00
CA ALA A 422 -22.47 5.85 -5.74
C ALA A 422 -22.11 5.97 -7.23
N TYR A 423 -20.87 6.38 -7.53
CA TYR A 423 -20.38 6.47 -8.90
C TYR A 423 -20.43 5.12 -9.64
N ALA A 424 -19.94 4.05 -9.03
CA ALA A 424 -19.94 2.73 -9.64
C ALA A 424 -21.36 2.23 -9.96
N PHE A 425 -22.30 2.47 -9.04
CA PHE A 425 -23.71 2.15 -9.23
C PHE A 425 -24.27 2.88 -10.46
N THR A 426 -24.11 4.20 -10.54
CA THR A 426 -24.70 4.99 -11.65
C THR A 426 -24.02 4.74 -12.98
N VAL A 427 -22.71 4.49 -12.98
CA VAL A 427 -22.00 4.05 -14.18
C VAL A 427 -22.49 2.69 -14.67
N GLY A 428 -22.77 1.76 -13.75
CA GLY A 428 -23.39 0.49 -14.10
C GLY A 428 -24.75 0.65 -14.79
N LEU A 429 -25.53 1.66 -14.37
CA LEU A 429 -26.84 1.98 -14.97
C LEU A 429 -26.75 2.58 -16.38
N LEU A 430 -25.62 3.19 -16.78
CA LEU A 430 -25.43 3.69 -18.15
C LEU A 430 -25.55 2.57 -19.20
N THR A 431 -25.19 1.34 -18.84
CA THR A 431 -25.32 0.17 -19.73
C THR A 431 -26.76 -0.17 -20.08
N THR A 432 -27.73 0.39 -19.35
CA THR A 432 -29.18 0.15 -19.50
C THR A 432 -29.96 1.36 -19.99
N ASN A 433 -29.25 2.42 -20.41
CA ASN A 433 -29.85 3.69 -20.79
C ASN A 433 -30.63 4.40 -19.66
N THR A 434 -30.26 4.16 -18.40
CA THR A 434 -30.84 4.83 -17.23
C THR A 434 -29.91 5.99 -16.83
N TYR A 435 -30.21 7.21 -17.29
CA TYR A 435 -29.24 8.32 -17.28
C TYR A 435 -29.39 9.35 -16.15
N MET A 436 -30.58 9.51 -15.58
CA MET A 436 -30.81 10.48 -14.49
C MET A 436 -29.92 10.23 -13.26
N PRO A 437 -29.74 8.98 -12.77
CA PRO A 437 -28.82 8.69 -11.67
C PRO A 437 -27.40 9.23 -11.91
N MET A 438 -26.90 9.10 -13.15
CA MET A 438 -25.59 9.59 -13.53
C MET A 438 -25.52 11.11 -13.42
N ALA A 439 -26.55 11.82 -13.92
CA ALA A 439 -26.62 13.28 -13.81
C ALA A 439 -26.60 13.74 -12.34
N ALA A 440 -27.37 13.11 -11.46
CA ALA A 440 -27.43 13.48 -10.04
C ALA A 440 -26.08 13.28 -9.35
N THR A 441 -25.40 12.17 -9.66
CA THR A 441 -24.10 11.81 -9.10
C THR A 441 -22.99 12.75 -9.59
N MET A 442 -23.00 13.11 -10.88
CA MET A 442 -22.06 14.08 -11.45
C MET A 442 -22.27 15.48 -10.89
N ALA A 443 -23.51 15.95 -10.83
CA ALA A 443 -23.81 17.25 -10.25
C ALA A 443 -23.40 17.31 -8.77
N GLY A 444 -23.75 16.27 -8.00
CA GLY A 444 -23.42 16.15 -6.58
C GLY A 444 -21.91 16.20 -6.31
N GLY A 445 -21.08 15.53 -7.11
CA GLY A 445 -19.63 15.54 -6.89
C GLY A 445 -18.94 16.88 -7.21
N MET A 446 -19.57 17.78 -7.97
CA MET A 446 -19.05 19.13 -8.21
C MET A 446 -19.28 20.07 -7.02
N VAL A 447 -20.35 19.84 -6.24
CA VAL A 447 -20.85 20.74 -5.20
C VAL A 447 -19.85 21.02 -4.07
N PRO A 448 -19.15 20.03 -3.47
CA PRO A 448 -18.33 20.27 -2.29
C PRO A 448 -17.24 21.32 -2.51
N ALA A 449 -16.47 21.17 -3.60
CA ALA A 449 -15.33 22.04 -3.87
C ALA A 449 -15.76 23.45 -4.31
N ILE A 450 -16.84 23.56 -5.13
CA ILE A 450 -17.43 24.86 -5.49
C ILE A 450 -18.02 25.54 -4.25
N GLY A 451 -18.71 24.80 -3.39
CA GLY A 451 -19.28 25.30 -2.14
C GLY A 451 -18.21 25.85 -1.19
N MET A 452 -17.07 25.17 -1.06
CA MET A 452 -15.94 25.67 -0.25
C MET A 452 -15.35 26.95 -0.83
N ALA A 453 -15.18 27.03 -2.15
CA ALA A 453 -14.77 28.27 -2.79
C ALA A 453 -15.74 29.42 -2.49
N ILE A 454 -17.05 29.20 -2.63
CA ILE A 454 -18.08 30.21 -2.32
C ILE A 454 -17.98 30.64 -0.86
N ALA A 455 -17.83 29.71 0.09
CA ALA A 455 -17.67 30.05 1.50
C ALA A 455 -16.48 30.99 1.74
N THR A 456 -15.34 30.72 1.09
CA THR A 456 -14.15 31.60 1.21
C THR A 456 -14.36 32.98 0.59
N PHE A 457 -15.20 33.11 -0.45
CA PHE A 457 -15.48 34.39 -1.09
C PHE A 457 -16.50 35.22 -0.32
N VAL A 458 -17.50 34.59 0.30
CA VAL A 458 -18.57 35.25 1.06
C VAL A 458 -18.09 35.64 2.46
N ALA A 459 -17.40 34.74 3.17
CA ALA A 459 -16.98 34.96 4.55
C ALA A 459 -15.45 35.11 4.68
N LYS A 460 -14.82 35.90 3.79
CA LYS A 460 -13.35 36.12 3.74
C LYS A 460 -12.70 36.39 5.10
N ASN A 461 -13.41 37.04 6.03
CA ASN A 461 -12.91 37.40 7.35
C ASN A 461 -12.84 36.22 8.35
N LYS A 462 -13.37 35.05 7.96
CA LYS A 462 -13.36 33.82 8.77
C LYS A 462 -12.33 32.78 8.30
N PHE A 463 -11.56 33.08 7.25
CA PHE A 463 -10.59 32.17 6.65
C PHE A 463 -9.19 32.77 6.69
N SER A 464 -8.20 31.91 6.96
CA SER A 464 -6.78 32.24 6.85
C SER A 464 -6.36 32.48 5.38
N THR A 465 -5.22 33.12 5.16
CA THR A 465 -4.69 33.38 3.80
C THR A 465 -4.53 32.08 3.01
N GLY A 466 -3.99 31.03 3.63
CA GLY A 466 -3.86 29.72 2.99
C GLY A 466 -5.20 29.06 2.64
N GLU A 467 -6.23 29.22 3.47
CA GLU A 467 -7.58 28.73 3.14
C GLU A 467 -8.23 29.51 2.00
N LYS A 468 -7.96 30.82 1.88
CA LYS A 468 -8.47 31.64 0.77
C LYS A 468 -7.85 31.21 -0.57
N ASP A 469 -6.56 30.90 -0.59
CA ASP A 469 -5.89 30.43 -1.79
C ASP A 469 -6.31 29.00 -2.15
N ALA A 470 -6.49 28.12 -1.14
CA ALA A 470 -7.11 26.82 -1.34
C ALA A 470 -8.54 26.94 -1.90
N GLY A 471 -9.30 27.97 -1.52
CA GLY A 471 -10.65 28.23 -2.04
C GLY A 471 -10.67 28.55 -3.53
N LYS A 472 -9.70 29.33 -4.02
CA LYS A 472 -9.56 29.60 -5.46
C LYS A 472 -9.25 28.32 -6.25
N ALA A 473 -8.35 27.48 -5.72
CA ALA A 473 -8.04 26.19 -6.33
C ALA A 473 -9.25 25.25 -6.30
N ALA A 474 -9.96 25.18 -5.17
CA ALA A 474 -11.16 24.37 -4.99
C ALA A 474 -12.27 24.73 -5.99
N PHE A 475 -12.42 26.01 -6.35
CA PHE A 475 -13.38 26.43 -7.38
C PHE A 475 -13.10 25.72 -8.71
N VAL A 476 -11.86 25.81 -9.20
CA VAL A 476 -11.45 25.21 -10.47
C VAL A 476 -11.58 23.68 -10.40
N LEU A 477 -11.14 23.06 -9.31
CA LEU A 477 -11.26 21.62 -9.10
C LEU A 477 -12.72 21.16 -9.11
N GLY A 478 -13.62 21.91 -8.47
CA GLY A 478 -15.06 21.61 -8.50
C GLY A 478 -15.68 21.71 -9.88
N LEU A 479 -15.28 22.70 -10.69
CA LEU A 479 -15.68 22.78 -12.10
C LEU A 479 -15.18 21.60 -12.93
N CYS A 480 -14.09 20.94 -12.51
CA CYS A 480 -13.54 19.74 -13.12
C CYS A 480 -14.08 18.44 -12.52
N PHE A 481 -15.10 18.50 -11.64
CA PHE A 481 -15.62 17.32 -10.91
C PHE A 481 -14.57 16.64 -10.01
N ILE A 482 -13.70 17.43 -9.40
CA ILE A 482 -12.72 16.97 -8.42
C ILE A 482 -13.19 17.43 -7.03
N SER A 483 -13.97 16.56 -6.38
CA SER A 483 -14.55 16.80 -5.05
C SER A 483 -13.48 16.96 -3.95
N GLU A 484 -12.30 16.43 -4.19
CA GLU A 484 -11.11 16.44 -3.34
C GLU A 484 -10.62 17.86 -3.05
N GLY A 485 -10.99 18.85 -3.89
CA GLY A 485 -10.74 20.26 -3.61
C GLY A 485 -11.32 20.75 -2.27
N ALA A 486 -12.30 20.03 -1.71
CA ALA A 486 -12.87 20.31 -0.39
C ALA A 486 -12.11 19.65 0.79
N ILE A 487 -11.22 18.68 0.53
CA ILE A 487 -10.47 17.94 1.59
C ILE A 487 -9.67 18.89 2.50
N PRO A 488 -8.95 19.92 2.01
CA PRO A 488 -8.21 20.81 2.90
C PRO A 488 -9.10 21.55 3.93
N PHE A 489 -10.37 21.76 3.60
CA PHE A 489 -11.36 22.37 4.48
C PHE A 489 -11.96 21.33 5.44
N ALA A 490 -12.33 20.17 4.91
CA ALA A 490 -12.88 19.06 5.70
C ALA A 490 -11.88 18.50 6.71
N ALA A 491 -10.59 18.47 6.39
CA ALA A 491 -9.54 18.04 7.30
C ALA A 491 -9.40 18.98 8.52
N LYS A 492 -9.72 20.26 8.37
CA LYS A 492 -9.67 21.26 9.45
C LYS A 492 -10.98 21.36 10.22
N ASP A 493 -12.12 21.17 9.56
CA ASP A 493 -13.45 21.37 10.15
C ASP A 493 -14.48 20.32 9.65
N PRO A 494 -14.25 19.02 9.91
CA PRO A 494 -15.03 17.94 9.30
C PRO A 494 -16.50 17.97 9.71
N MET A 495 -16.76 18.30 10.99
CA MET A 495 -18.10 18.30 11.59
C MET A 495 -19.01 19.38 11.02
N ARG A 496 -18.47 20.38 10.31
CA ARG A 496 -19.26 21.44 9.66
C ARG A 496 -19.25 21.32 8.15
N VAL A 497 -18.08 21.04 7.57
CA VAL A 497 -17.93 20.92 6.12
C VAL A 497 -18.78 19.79 5.57
N ILE A 498 -18.63 18.56 6.09
CA ILE A 498 -19.31 17.38 5.54
C ILE A 498 -20.84 17.54 5.58
N PRO A 499 -21.49 17.90 6.72
CA PRO A 499 -22.93 18.10 6.73
C PRO A 499 -23.41 19.19 5.77
N THR A 500 -22.68 20.29 5.63
CA THR A 500 -23.06 21.36 4.68
C THR A 500 -22.92 20.93 3.22
N CYS A 501 -21.91 20.12 2.89
CA CYS A 501 -21.77 19.52 1.58
C CYS A 501 -22.89 18.53 1.29
N ILE A 502 -23.27 17.68 2.25
CA ILE A 502 -24.41 16.76 2.12
C ILE A 502 -25.70 17.52 1.85
N LEU A 503 -25.96 18.61 2.59
CA LEU A 503 -27.14 19.46 2.36
C LEU A 503 -27.15 20.07 0.96
N GLY A 504 -26.02 20.59 0.48
CA GLY A 504 -25.92 21.09 -0.88
C GLY A 504 -26.08 20.00 -1.94
N GLY A 505 -25.46 18.83 -1.74
CA GLY A 505 -25.61 17.66 -2.59
C GLY A 505 -27.07 17.21 -2.68
N ALA A 506 -27.78 17.13 -1.55
CA ALA A 506 -29.19 16.81 -1.49
C ALA A 506 -30.04 17.77 -2.33
N VAL A 507 -29.81 19.09 -2.21
CA VAL A 507 -30.50 20.11 -3.01
C VAL A 507 -30.20 19.94 -4.49
N THR A 508 -28.94 19.76 -4.86
CA THR A 508 -28.54 19.55 -6.26
C THR A 508 -29.20 18.30 -6.85
N GLY A 509 -29.16 17.18 -6.13
CA GLY A 509 -29.75 15.91 -6.56
C GLY A 509 -31.27 15.99 -6.71
N ALA A 510 -31.94 16.67 -5.78
CA ALA A 510 -33.38 16.92 -5.86
C ALA A 510 -33.74 17.74 -7.11
N LEU A 511 -33.00 18.83 -7.37
CA LEU A 511 -33.24 19.69 -8.53
C LEU A 511 -32.93 18.98 -9.84
N VAL A 512 -31.85 18.22 -9.92
CA VAL A 512 -31.51 17.40 -11.09
C VAL A 512 -32.64 16.44 -11.44
N ALA A 513 -33.19 15.75 -10.43
CA ALA A 513 -34.31 14.84 -10.63
C ALA A 513 -35.61 15.58 -11.00
N LEU A 514 -35.91 16.71 -10.36
CA LEU A 514 -37.08 17.55 -10.67
C LEU A 514 -37.05 18.11 -12.09
N PHE A 515 -35.86 18.48 -12.57
CA PHE A 515 -35.66 19.01 -13.92
C PHE A 515 -35.49 17.92 -14.98
N HIS A 516 -35.61 16.64 -14.60
CA HIS A 516 -35.42 15.50 -15.48
C HIS A 516 -34.08 15.56 -16.24
N CYS A 517 -33.02 16.05 -15.58
CA CYS A 517 -31.70 16.12 -16.20
C CYS A 517 -31.12 14.71 -16.32
N GLU A 518 -30.65 14.38 -17.51
CA GLU A 518 -30.05 13.09 -17.86
C GLU A 518 -28.64 13.30 -18.38
N LEU A 519 -27.74 12.40 -18.00
CA LEU A 519 -26.35 12.43 -18.44
C LEU A 519 -25.95 11.06 -18.99
N VAL A 520 -25.62 11.01 -20.28
CA VAL A 520 -25.34 9.75 -20.99
C VAL A 520 -23.89 9.29 -20.85
N THR A 521 -23.04 10.14 -20.28
CA THR A 521 -21.62 9.87 -20.13
C THR A 521 -21.17 9.93 -18.67
N PRO A 522 -20.15 9.15 -18.29
CA PRO A 522 -19.73 9.02 -16.91
C PRO A 522 -18.71 10.08 -16.49
N HIS A 523 -18.65 11.21 -17.17
CA HIS A 523 -17.69 12.27 -16.90
C HIS A 523 -18.42 13.52 -16.41
N GLY A 524 -17.96 14.05 -15.28
CA GLY A 524 -18.51 15.27 -14.69
C GLY A 524 -17.81 16.53 -15.20
N GLY A 525 -18.11 17.63 -14.52
CA GLY A 525 -17.45 18.90 -14.74
C GLY A 525 -18.12 19.71 -15.84
N VAL A 526 -17.75 20.99 -15.96
CA VAL A 526 -18.31 21.90 -16.97
C VAL A 526 -18.01 21.42 -18.40
N PHE A 527 -16.97 20.61 -18.59
CA PHE A 527 -16.59 20.06 -19.88
C PHE A 527 -17.69 19.21 -20.53
N VAL A 528 -18.53 18.54 -19.73
CA VAL A 528 -19.66 17.75 -20.26
C VAL A 528 -20.64 18.60 -21.08
N LEU A 529 -20.74 19.89 -20.74
CA LEU A 529 -21.66 20.82 -21.40
C LEU A 529 -21.19 21.23 -22.80
N LEU A 530 -19.90 21.03 -23.10
CA LEU A 530 -19.33 21.29 -24.42
C LEU A 530 -19.65 20.16 -25.41
N ILE A 531 -20.12 19.02 -24.90
CA ILE A 531 -20.42 17.86 -25.73
C ILE A 531 -21.91 17.89 -26.09
N PRO A 532 -22.25 18.00 -27.40
CA PRO A 532 -23.63 18.01 -27.85
C PRO A 532 -24.39 16.78 -27.36
N ASN A 533 -25.57 17.00 -26.76
CA ASN A 533 -26.48 15.98 -26.23
C ASN A 533 -25.88 15.04 -25.17
N ALA A 534 -24.72 15.36 -24.58
CA ALA A 534 -24.28 14.63 -23.39
C ALA A 534 -25.25 14.84 -22.21
N ILE A 535 -25.88 16.02 -22.17
CA ILE A 535 -26.90 16.39 -21.20
C ILE A 535 -28.12 17.01 -21.88
N ASN A 536 -29.34 16.60 -21.47
CA ASN A 536 -30.60 17.02 -22.10
C ASN A 536 -31.10 18.42 -21.67
N HIS A 537 -30.71 18.93 -20.49
CA HIS A 537 -31.11 20.27 -19.99
C HIS A 537 -29.93 21.03 -19.34
N ALA A 538 -28.92 21.39 -20.14
CA ALA A 538 -27.66 21.97 -19.68
C ALA A 538 -27.80 23.16 -18.70
N TRP A 539 -28.70 24.11 -18.99
CA TRP A 539 -28.89 25.28 -18.11
C TRP A 539 -29.54 24.95 -16.77
N LEU A 540 -30.54 24.06 -16.76
CA LEU A 540 -31.19 23.59 -15.54
C LEU A 540 -30.21 22.77 -14.68
N TYR A 541 -29.36 21.98 -15.32
CA TYR A 541 -28.30 21.24 -14.67
C TYR A 541 -27.26 22.17 -14.00
N LEU A 542 -26.81 23.21 -14.71
CA LEU A 542 -25.94 24.24 -14.13
C LEU A 542 -26.62 25.00 -12.99
N ALA A 543 -27.91 25.31 -13.12
CA ALA A 543 -28.67 25.95 -12.06
C ALA A 543 -28.78 25.06 -10.81
N ALA A 544 -28.97 23.75 -10.98
CA ALA A 544 -28.98 22.79 -9.87
C ALA A 544 -27.63 22.73 -9.14
N ILE A 545 -26.51 22.64 -9.88
CA ILE A 545 -25.16 22.67 -9.30
C ILE A 545 -24.92 23.98 -8.56
N ALA A 546 -25.27 25.12 -9.17
CA ALA A 546 -25.13 26.43 -8.57
C ALA A 546 -25.93 26.54 -7.26
N ALA A 547 -27.19 26.10 -7.26
CA ALA A 547 -28.05 26.12 -6.09
C ALA A 547 -27.46 25.32 -4.93
N GLY A 548 -27.07 24.05 -5.13
CA GLY A 548 -26.46 23.27 -4.05
C GLY A 548 -25.08 23.77 -3.61
N SER A 549 -24.30 24.34 -4.53
CA SER A 549 -23.01 24.96 -4.20
C SER A 549 -23.20 26.21 -3.33
N ILE A 550 -24.21 27.03 -3.64
CA ILE A 550 -24.61 28.19 -2.83
C ILE A 550 -25.08 27.73 -1.45
N VAL A 551 -25.94 26.70 -1.38
CA VAL A 551 -26.40 26.14 -0.10
C VAL A 551 -25.21 25.66 0.73
N THR A 552 -24.28 24.91 0.15
CA THR A 552 -23.05 24.47 0.85
C THR A 552 -22.25 25.65 1.35
N GLY A 553 -21.95 26.60 0.46
CA GLY A 553 -21.06 27.72 0.74
C GLY A 553 -21.61 28.70 1.77
N ILE A 554 -22.88 29.09 1.64
CA ILE A 554 -23.55 29.98 2.58
C ILE A 554 -23.75 29.30 3.93
N SER A 555 -24.22 28.05 3.95
CA SER A 555 -24.43 27.33 5.21
C SER A 555 -23.12 27.18 5.99
N TYR A 556 -22.03 26.78 5.31
CA TYR A 556 -20.72 26.71 5.97
C TYR A 556 -20.20 28.08 6.39
N ALA A 557 -20.36 29.11 5.56
CA ALA A 557 -19.97 30.48 5.90
C ALA A 557 -20.69 31.01 7.15
N ILE A 558 -21.95 30.63 7.37
CA ILE A 558 -22.72 30.98 8.58
C ILE A 558 -22.18 30.23 9.80
N VAL A 559 -22.04 28.91 9.71
CA VAL A 559 -21.71 28.02 10.85
C VAL A 559 -20.22 28.09 11.24
N LYS A 560 -19.31 28.42 10.32
CA LYS A 560 -17.88 28.60 10.61
C LYS A 560 -17.69 29.76 11.59
N LYS A 561 -16.90 29.55 12.64
CA LYS A 561 -16.54 30.58 13.63
C LYS A 561 -15.42 31.47 13.08
N LYS A 562 -15.38 32.73 13.52
CA LYS A 562 -14.29 33.66 13.16
C LYS A 562 -12.99 33.17 13.79
N ILE A 563 -11.88 33.29 13.06
CA ILE A 563 -10.55 32.99 13.59
C ILE A 563 -10.23 34.10 14.60
N GLU A 564 -10.07 33.75 15.88
CA GLU A 564 -9.48 34.66 16.85
C GLU A 564 -7.98 34.78 16.51
N GLU A 565 -7.57 35.94 16.02
CA GLU A 565 -6.14 36.29 16.02
C GLU A 565 -5.70 36.33 17.48
N LYS A 566 -4.99 35.30 17.93
CA LYS A 566 -4.17 35.42 19.15
C LYS A 566 -3.16 36.51 18.88
N GLY A 567 -3.48 37.73 19.30
CA GLY A 567 -2.56 38.85 19.30
C GLY A 567 -1.31 38.42 20.04
N VAL A 568 -0.18 38.40 19.35
CA VAL A 568 1.13 38.40 19.98
C VAL A 568 1.23 39.77 20.66
N THR A 569 0.81 39.85 21.93
CA THR A 569 1.25 40.93 22.81
C THR A 569 2.75 40.80 22.92
N ILE A 570 3.46 41.64 22.18
CA ILE A 570 4.87 41.92 22.43
C ILE A 570 4.88 42.72 23.74
N SER A 571 5.17 42.02 24.84
CA SER A 571 5.54 42.61 26.13
C SER A 571 7.05 42.62 26.26
#